data_AF-A0A936ENS4-F1
#
_entry.id   AF-A0A936ENS4-F1
#
_cell.length_a   1.000
_cell.length_b   1.000
_cell.length_c   1.000
_cell.angle_alpha   90.00
_cell.angle_beta   90.00
_cell.angle_gamma   90.00
#
_symmetry.space_group_name_H-M   'P 1'
#
loop_
_entity.id
_entity.type
_entity.pdbx_description
1 polymer ?
#
loop_
_entity_poly.entity_id
_entity_poly.type
_entity_poly.pdbx_seq_one_letter_code
_entity_poly.pdbx_strand_id
1 'polypeptide(L)'
;MKNYFRYLILLGLMLSGPGLLAQDVIRQQPCMSPTILQQADSMKLLLAKQGYMVVKEASMQMVSEYEMPVIVPLNEGSWYQFVFIGDMSSKLYEVRMFDWNEKQVVYQKKYWGEVDGNVISYSYVAQFSEFHMIKPVQVNKKKKDICGYVMLLKKIK
;
A
#
# COMPACT_ATOMS: atom_id res chain seq x y z
N MET A 1 -5.13 18.60 -60.53
CA MET A 1 -4.03 18.08 -59.66
C MET A 1 -3.86 18.83 -58.32
N LYS A 2 -4.18 20.13 -58.21
CA LYS A 2 -3.97 20.93 -56.97
C LYS A 2 -4.85 20.53 -55.77
N ASN A 3 -6.04 19.94 -55.99
CA ASN A 3 -6.96 19.56 -54.90
C ASN A 3 -6.60 18.22 -54.24
N TYR A 4 -6.06 17.25 -54.99
CA TYR A 4 -5.65 15.95 -54.44
C TYR A 4 -4.49 16.08 -53.43
N PHE A 5 -3.59 17.03 -53.65
CA PHE A 5 -2.50 17.32 -52.73
C PHE A 5 -2.99 17.85 -51.37
N ARG A 6 -4.09 18.62 -51.36
CA ARG A 6 -4.71 19.12 -50.11
C ARG A 6 -5.36 17.99 -49.30
N TYR A 7 -6.01 17.03 -49.97
CA TYR A 7 -6.60 15.85 -49.31
C TYR A 7 -5.53 14.90 -48.76
N LEU A 8 -4.38 14.77 -49.44
CA LEU A 8 -3.24 13.97 -48.98
C LEU A 8 -2.60 14.52 -47.69
N ILE A 9 -2.50 15.85 -47.56
CA ILE A 9 -1.99 16.50 -46.34
C ILE A 9 -2.96 16.32 -45.17
N LEU A 10 -4.27 16.42 -45.42
CA LEU A 10 -5.29 16.22 -44.39
C LEU A 10 -5.34 14.77 -43.88
N LEU A 11 -5.07 13.79 -44.76
CA LEU A 11 -5.00 12.38 -44.38
C LEU A 11 -3.76 12.08 -43.52
N GLY A 12 -2.63 12.75 -43.79
CA GLY A 12 -1.39 12.60 -43.01
C GLY A 12 -1.48 13.09 -41.57
N LEU A 13 -2.25 14.16 -41.30
CA LEU A 13 -2.43 14.69 -39.95
C LEU A 13 -3.32 13.83 -39.04
N MET A 14 -4.20 12.99 -39.61
CA MET A 14 -5.05 12.08 -38.83
C MET A 14 -4.33 10.80 -38.39
N LEU A 15 -3.18 10.49 -38.98
CA LEU A 15 -2.39 9.28 -38.67
C LEU A 15 -1.30 9.51 -37.60
N SER A 16 -1.08 10.75 -37.17
CA SER A 16 -0.13 11.12 -36.12
C SER A 16 -0.81 11.34 -34.77
N GLY A 17 -1.66 10.41 -34.34
CA GLY A 17 -2.17 10.38 -32.97
C GLY A 17 -1.09 9.85 -32.02
N PRO A 18 -0.76 10.53 -30.91
CA PRO A 18 0.13 9.94 -29.91
C PRO A 18 -0.51 8.65 -29.39
N GLY A 19 0.23 7.54 -29.43
CA GLY A 19 -0.19 6.30 -28.79
C GLY A 19 -0.41 6.56 -27.30
N LEU A 20 -1.66 6.52 -26.86
CA LEU A 20 -1.99 6.54 -25.44
C LEU A 20 -1.43 5.26 -24.83
N LEU A 21 -0.24 5.34 -24.23
CA LEU A 21 0.21 4.29 -23.32
C LEU A 21 -0.78 4.29 -22.16
N ALA A 22 -1.54 3.20 -22.05
CA ALA A 22 -2.45 2.99 -20.93
C ALA A 22 -1.67 3.22 -19.63
N GLN A 23 -2.18 4.08 -18.75
CA GLN A 23 -1.63 4.21 -17.41
C GLN A 23 -1.85 2.87 -16.71
N ASP A 24 -0.75 2.20 -16.34
CA ASP A 24 -0.82 1.00 -15.51
C ASP A 24 -1.49 1.37 -14.18
N VAL A 25 -2.78 1.07 -14.06
CA VAL A 25 -3.52 1.24 -12.81
C VAL A 25 -2.94 0.24 -11.82
N ILE A 26 -2.34 0.74 -10.74
CA ILE A 26 -1.86 -0.09 -9.63
C ILE A 26 -3.08 -0.77 -9.01
N ARG A 27 -3.26 -2.06 -9.32
CA ARG A 27 -4.31 -2.89 -8.72
C ARG A 27 -3.73 -3.67 -7.56
N GLN A 28 -4.53 -3.84 -6.52
CA GLN A 28 -4.19 -4.76 -5.44
C GLN A 28 -4.19 -6.19 -6.02
N GLN A 29 -2.99 -6.72 -6.26
CA GLN A 29 -2.78 -8.11 -6.66
C GLN A 29 -2.14 -8.84 -5.49
N PRO A 30 -2.52 -10.09 -5.19
CA PRO A 30 -1.84 -10.86 -4.17
C PRO A 30 -0.40 -11.17 -4.61
N CYS A 31 0.52 -11.21 -3.65
CA CYS A 31 1.88 -11.68 -3.85
C CYS A 31 2.21 -12.77 -2.81
N MET A 32 3.18 -13.61 -3.13
CA MET A 32 3.63 -14.70 -2.26
C MET A 32 5.10 -14.50 -1.93
N SER A 33 5.39 -14.29 -0.65
CA SER A 33 6.75 -14.26 -0.11
C SER A 33 6.79 -15.07 1.19
N PRO A 34 7.47 -16.23 1.22
CA PRO A 34 7.50 -17.09 2.40
C PRO A 34 8.00 -16.39 3.66
N THR A 35 8.99 -15.50 3.52
CA THR A 35 9.55 -14.75 4.66
C THR A 35 8.54 -13.77 5.24
N ILE A 36 7.80 -13.05 4.39
CA ILE A 36 6.76 -12.11 4.82
C ILE A 36 5.61 -12.87 5.49
N LEU A 37 5.20 -14.01 4.94
CA LEU A 37 4.13 -14.84 5.53
C LEU A 37 4.53 -15.37 6.92
N GLN A 38 5.77 -15.85 7.07
CA GLN A 38 6.28 -16.30 8.37
C GLN A 38 6.32 -15.16 9.40
N GLN A 39 6.73 -13.96 8.99
CA GLN A 39 6.69 -12.78 9.86
C GLN A 39 5.24 -12.42 10.22
N ALA A 40 4.30 -12.51 9.26
CA ALA A 40 2.90 -12.24 9.50
C ALA A 40 2.30 -13.20 10.54
N ASP A 41 2.55 -14.50 10.40
CA ASP A 41 2.09 -15.52 11.35
C ASP A 41 2.69 -15.31 12.74
N SER A 42 3.96 -14.91 12.80
CA SER A 42 4.65 -14.59 14.06
C SER A 42 4.00 -13.38 14.76
N MET A 43 3.69 -12.33 14.01
CA MET A 43 3.01 -11.13 14.52
C MET A 43 1.59 -11.44 14.99
N LYS A 44 0.84 -12.27 14.24
CA LYS A 44 -0.50 -12.73 14.65
C LYS A 44 -0.45 -13.48 15.97
N LEU A 45 0.49 -14.41 16.14
CA LEU A 45 0.64 -15.16 17.38
C LEU A 45 0.99 -14.23 18.56
N LEU A 46 1.91 -13.28 18.36
CA LEU A 46 2.29 -12.30 19.37
C LEU A 46 1.11 -11.43 19.81
N LEU A 47 0.37 -10.88 18.86
CA LEU A 47 -0.74 -9.97 19.13
C LEU A 47 -1.97 -10.72 19.67
N ALA A 48 -2.20 -11.96 19.25
CA ALA A 48 -3.25 -12.81 19.82
C ALA A 48 -3.04 -13.05 21.32
N LYS A 49 -1.79 -13.25 21.77
CA LYS A 49 -1.44 -13.34 23.20
C LYS A 49 -1.75 -12.06 23.97
N GLN A 50 -1.76 -10.91 23.29
CA GLN A 50 -2.08 -9.60 23.85
C GLN A 50 -3.59 -9.26 23.75
N GLY A 51 -4.43 -10.20 23.31
CA GLY A 51 -5.87 -9.99 23.22
C GLY A 51 -6.35 -9.32 21.94
N TYR A 52 -5.55 -9.31 20.88
CA TYR A 52 -5.97 -8.84 19.56
C TYR A 52 -6.52 -9.97 18.69
N MET A 53 -7.47 -9.63 17.82
CA MET A 53 -8.04 -10.50 16.79
C MET A 53 -7.85 -9.84 15.42
N VAL A 54 -7.42 -10.62 14.42
CA VAL A 54 -7.31 -10.14 13.04
C VAL A 54 -8.69 -9.83 12.50
N VAL A 55 -8.89 -8.62 11.99
CA VAL A 55 -10.16 -8.21 11.35
C VAL A 55 -10.02 -8.09 9.83
N LYS A 56 -8.82 -7.79 9.33
CA LYS A 56 -8.53 -7.71 7.89
C LYS A 56 -7.05 -7.96 7.67
N GLU A 57 -6.70 -8.76 6.68
CA GLU A 57 -5.31 -8.97 6.25
C GLU A 57 -5.25 -9.20 4.75
N ALA A 58 -4.12 -8.85 4.13
CA ALA A 58 -3.88 -9.09 2.72
C ALA A 58 -2.38 -9.07 2.40
N SER A 59 -1.93 -9.98 1.55
CA SER A 59 -0.69 -9.79 0.79
C SER A 59 -0.98 -8.92 -0.43
N MET A 60 -0.04 -8.06 -0.78
CA MET A 60 -0.20 -7.11 -1.88
C MET A 60 1.10 -6.92 -2.65
N GLN A 61 1.00 -7.05 -3.96
CA GLN A 61 2.00 -6.63 -4.92
C GLN A 61 2.08 -5.11 -4.88
N MET A 62 3.25 -4.59 -4.56
CA MET A 62 3.54 -3.17 -4.47
C MET A 62 4.56 -2.78 -5.53
N VAL A 63 4.55 -1.50 -5.89
CA VAL A 63 5.57 -0.89 -6.73
C VAL A 63 6.44 0.00 -5.85
N SER A 64 7.76 -0.17 -5.91
CA SER A 64 8.72 0.64 -5.18
C SER A 64 8.46 2.12 -5.41
N GLU A 65 8.43 2.91 -4.33
CA GLU A 65 8.15 4.36 -4.30
C GLU A 65 6.67 4.76 -4.51
N TYR A 66 5.78 3.80 -4.79
CA TYR A 66 4.35 4.06 -4.92
C TYR A 66 3.57 3.64 -3.67
N GLU A 67 2.68 4.53 -3.26
CA GLU A 67 1.75 4.29 -2.17
C GLU A 67 0.69 3.26 -2.58
N MET A 68 0.44 2.28 -1.72
CA MET A 68 -0.66 1.34 -1.89
C MET A 68 -1.80 1.68 -0.94
N PRO A 69 -2.90 2.30 -1.38
CA PRO A 69 -3.98 2.68 -0.48
C PRO A 69 -4.78 1.46 0.00
N VAL A 70 -5.03 1.41 1.30
CA VAL A 70 -5.85 0.41 1.99
C VAL A 70 -6.92 1.15 2.78
N ILE A 71 -8.18 0.95 2.40
CA ILE A 71 -9.33 1.56 3.08
C ILE A 71 -9.86 0.59 4.12
N VAL A 72 -10.03 1.09 5.35
CA VAL A 72 -10.52 0.33 6.50
C VAL A 72 -11.60 1.10 7.26
N PRO A 73 -12.75 0.47 7.57
CA PRO A 73 -13.72 1.06 8.49
C PRO A 73 -13.23 0.86 9.93
N LEU A 74 -13.11 1.95 10.68
CA LEU A 74 -12.77 1.93 12.10
C LEU A 74 -13.96 2.42 12.93
N ASN A 75 -14.12 1.82 14.11
CA ASN A 75 -15.19 2.16 15.03
C ASN A 75 -14.64 3.02 16.16
N GLU A 76 -15.38 4.07 16.54
CA GLU A 76 -15.05 4.95 17.65
C GLU A 76 -14.73 4.18 18.94
N GLY A 77 -13.69 4.65 19.66
CA GLY A 77 -13.24 4.09 20.93
C GLY A 77 -12.61 2.70 20.83
N SER A 78 -12.62 2.06 19.66
CA SER A 78 -12.01 0.75 19.47
C SER A 78 -10.51 0.85 19.30
N TRP A 79 -9.80 -0.07 19.95
CA TRP A 79 -8.34 -0.18 19.87
C TRP A 79 -7.96 -1.07 18.70
N TYR A 80 -7.19 -0.50 17.77
CA TYR A 80 -6.67 -1.19 16.61
C TYR A 80 -5.15 -1.28 16.65
N GLN A 81 -4.61 -2.36 16.10
CA GLN A 81 -3.20 -2.51 15.78
C GLN A 81 -3.09 -2.66 14.27
N PHE A 82 -2.38 -1.74 13.62
CA PHE A 82 -2.02 -1.89 12.22
C PHE A 82 -0.59 -2.43 12.12
N VAL A 83 -0.39 -3.41 11.24
CA VAL A 83 0.93 -3.96 10.93
C VAL A 83 1.13 -3.96 9.43
N PHE A 84 2.26 -3.42 9.00
CA PHE A 84 2.79 -3.50 7.65
C PHE A 84 4.12 -4.25 7.66
N ILE A 85 4.28 -5.20 6.75
CA ILE A 85 5.51 -5.97 6.55
C ILE A 85 5.93 -5.77 5.09
N GLY A 86 7.08 -5.14 4.89
CA GLY A 86 7.66 -4.92 3.57
C GLY A 86 8.69 -6.00 3.19
N ASP A 87 9.15 -5.95 1.94
CA ASP A 87 10.22 -6.80 1.43
C ASP A 87 11.54 -6.43 2.12
N MET A 88 12.21 -7.41 2.76
CA MET A 88 13.44 -7.19 3.53
C MET A 88 14.59 -6.52 2.76
N SER A 89 14.57 -6.58 1.43
CA SER A 89 15.60 -5.96 0.58
C SER A 89 15.36 -4.47 0.32
N SER A 90 14.22 -3.92 0.78
CA SER A 90 13.90 -2.50 0.67
C SER A 90 14.73 -1.67 1.65
N LYS A 91 15.14 -0.47 1.23
CA LYS A 91 15.94 0.49 2.02
C LYS A 91 15.11 1.34 2.98
N LEU A 92 13.82 1.48 2.69
CA LEU A 92 12.89 2.38 3.37
C LEU A 92 11.51 1.73 3.44
N TYR A 93 10.85 1.90 4.58
CA TYR A 93 9.46 1.54 4.81
C TYR A 93 8.77 2.74 5.46
N GLU A 94 7.59 3.08 4.98
CA GLU A 94 6.80 4.17 5.53
C GLU A 94 5.32 3.83 5.45
N VAL A 95 4.56 4.25 6.46
CA VAL A 95 3.11 4.12 6.50
C VAL A 95 2.52 5.46 6.92
N ARG A 96 1.58 5.94 6.11
CA ARG A 96 0.73 7.09 6.44
C ARG A 96 -0.70 6.64 6.65
N MET A 97 -1.40 7.26 7.59
CA MET A 97 -2.83 7.05 7.80
C MET A 97 -3.54 8.39 7.73
N PHE A 98 -4.64 8.42 6.99
CA PHE A 98 -5.49 9.58 6.80
C PHE A 98 -6.90 9.27 7.30
N ASP A 99 -7.54 10.24 7.96
CA ASP A 99 -8.95 10.18 8.30
C ASP A 99 -9.85 10.52 7.10
N TRP A 100 -11.17 10.53 7.31
CA TRP A 100 -12.15 10.84 6.27
C TRP A 100 -11.98 12.24 5.67
N ASN A 101 -11.41 13.18 6.43
CA ASN A 101 -11.15 14.55 5.98
C ASN A 101 -9.77 14.69 5.30
N GLU A 102 -9.16 13.56 4.92
CA GLU A 102 -7.82 13.49 4.34
C GLU A 102 -6.72 14.08 5.24
N LYS A 103 -6.99 14.23 6.53
CA LYS A 103 -5.98 14.70 7.49
C LYS A 103 -5.10 13.52 7.87
N GLN A 104 -3.78 13.71 7.77
CA GLN A 104 -2.82 12.72 8.24
C GLN A 104 -2.87 12.60 9.76
N VAL A 105 -3.27 11.43 10.26
CA VAL A 105 -3.39 11.13 11.70
C VAL A 105 -2.26 10.24 12.22
N VAL A 106 -1.59 9.48 11.34
CA VAL A 106 -0.40 8.69 11.68
C VAL A 106 0.65 8.80 10.59
N TYR A 107 1.91 8.86 11.00
CA TYR A 107 3.08 8.73 10.14
C TYR A 107 4.13 7.87 10.86
N GLN A 108 4.55 6.80 10.20
CA GLN A 108 5.60 5.90 10.68
C GLN A 108 6.62 5.67 9.57
N LYS A 109 7.90 5.68 9.91
CA LYS A 109 8.99 5.50 8.94
C LYS A 109 10.14 4.74 9.59
N LYS A 110 10.68 3.77 8.87
CA LYS A 110 11.83 2.95 9.26
C LYS A 110 12.80 2.81 8.10
N TYR A 111 14.09 2.71 8.42
CA TYR A 111 15.15 2.44 7.45
C TYR A 111 15.67 1.00 7.55
N TRP A 112 16.27 0.53 6.46
CA TRP A 112 16.97 -0.75 6.46
C TRP A 112 18.16 -0.75 7.42
N GLY A 113 18.32 -1.84 8.16
CA GLY A 113 19.33 -1.99 9.22
C GLY A 113 18.83 -1.61 10.62
N GLU A 114 17.66 -1.01 10.75
CA GLU A 114 16.97 -0.89 12.04
C GLU A 114 16.43 -2.27 12.49
N VAL A 115 16.34 -2.47 13.81
CA VAL A 115 15.75 -3.69 14.39
C VAL A 115 14.30 -3.82 13.92
N ASP A 116 13.97 -4.96 13.31
CA ASP A 116 12.70 -5.19 12.63
C ASP A 116 12.34 -4.08 11.64
N GLY A 117 13.35 -3.57 10.90
CA GLY A 117 13.22 -2.44 10.00
C GLY A 117 12.13 -2.61 8.94
N ASN A 118 11.87 -3.84 8.48
CA ASN A 118 10.84 -4.14 7.49
C ASN A 118 9.43 -4.28 8.06
N VAL A 119 9.26 -4.21 9.39
CA VAL A 119 7.96 -4.31 10.07
C VAL A 119 7.62 -2.97 10.72
N ILE A 120 6.53 -2.36 10.29
CA ILE A 120 5.92 -1.20 10.95
C ILE A 120 4.67 -1.67 11.68
N SER A 121 4.59 -1.43 12.98
CA SER A 121 3.48 -1.85 13.83
C SER A 121 3.13 -0.71 14.78
N TYR A 122 1.89 -0.24 14.76
CA TYR A 122 1.43 0.83 15.65
C TYR A 122 -0.01 0.61 16.11
N SER A 123 -0.30 1.08 17.33
CA SER A 123 -1.64 1.11 17.87
C SER A 123 -2.35 2.40 17.47
N TYR A 124 -3.67 2.32 17.25
CA TYR A 124 -4.50 3.48 16.96
C TYR A 124 -5.88 3.29 17.62
N VAL A 125 -6.36 4.34 18.27
CA VAL A 125 -7.72 4.39 18.83
C VAL A 125 -8.50 5.37 17.99
N ALA A 126 -9.53 4.89 17.30
CA ALA A 126 -10.34 5.75 16.44
C ALA A 126 -11.18 6.72 17.29
N GLN A 127 -11.10 8.00 16.99
CA GLN A 127 -11.89 9.04 17.67
C GLN A 127 -13.33 9.11 17.17
N PHE A 128 -13.56 8.66 15.93
CA PHE A 128 -14.86 8.64 15.29
C PHE A 128 -15.05 7.33 14.53
N SER A 129 -16.30 6.96 14.28
CA SER A 129 -16.63 5.81 13.43
C SER A 129 -16.64 6.23 11.96
N GLU A 130 -15.54 6.00 11.27
CA GLU A 130 -15.31 6.48 9.90
C GLU A 130 -14.36 5.57 9.12
N PHE A 131 -14.18 5.86 7.84
CA PHE A 131 -13.17 5.20 7.02
C PHE A 131 -11.83 5.91 7.15
N HIS A 132 -10.78 5.13 7.34
CA HIS A 132 -9.40 5.60 7.26
C HIS A 132 -8.71 5.03 6.03
N MET A 133 -7.86 5.84 5.43
CA MET A 133 -6.99 5.44 4.33
C MET A 133 -5.57 5.26 4.84
N ILE A 134 -5.07 4.02 4.78
CA ILE A 134 -3.71 3.69 5.15
C ILE A 134 -2.90 3.49 3.88
N LYS A 135 -1.77 4.18 3.77
CA LYS A 135 -0.90 4.21 2.60
C LYS A 135 0.51 3.75 2.98
N PRO A 136 0.77 2.44 3.00
CA PRO A 136 2.12 1.91 3.01
C PRO A 136 2.88 2.28 1.73
N VAL A 137 4.16 2.58 1.89
CA VAL A 137 5.15 2.73 0.82
C VAL A 137 6.42 2.01 1.26
N GLN A 138 7.13 1.44 0.29
CA GLN A 138 8.47 0.93 0.51
C GLN A 138 9.33 1.25 -0.71
N VAL A 139 10.62 1.47 -0.47
CA VAL A 139 11.55 1.84 -1.52
C VAL A 139 12.64 0.78 -1.62
N ASN A 140 12.75 0.16 -2.78
CA ASN A 140 13.75 -0.85 -3.09
C ASN A 140 14.74 -0.30 -4.14
N LYS A 141 16.03 -0.63 -3.99
CA LYS A 141 17.07 -0.15 -4.94
C LYS A 141 17.14 -0.98 -6.22
N LYS A 142 16.67 -2.22 -6.19
CA LYS A 142 16.91 -3.22 -7.25
C LYS A 142 15.63 -3.64 -7.96
N LYS A 143 14.56 -3.84 -7.20
CA LYS A 143 13.28 -4.35 -7.71
C LYS A 143 12.26 -3.23 -7.80
N LYS A 144 11.59 -3.11 -8.94
CA LYS A 144 10.42 -2.24 -9.08
C LYS A 144 9.21 -2.87 -8.40
N ASP A 145 8.95 -4.14 -8.70
CA ASP A 145 7.84 -4.90 -8.14
C ASP A 145 8.28 -5.66 -6.88
N ILE A 146 7.63 -5.38 -5.76
CA ILE A 146 7.96 -5.90 -4.43
C ILE A 146 6.72 -6.35 -3.68
N CYS A 147 6.87 -7.34 -2.82
CA CYS A 147 5.75 -7.86 -2.05
C CYS A 147 5.61 -7.08 -0.73
N GLY A 148 4.38 -6.87 -0.29
CA GLY A 148 4.04 -6.33 1.01
C GLY A 148 2.91 -7.11 1.64
N TYR A 149 2.74 -6.95 2.95
CA TYR A 149 1.65 -7.53 3.69
C TYR A 149 1.13 -6.53 4.69
N VAL A 150 -0.20 -6.43 4.80
CA VAL A 150 -0.86 -5.62 5.81
C VAL A 150 -1.81 -6.47 6.62
N MET A 151 -1.94 -6.13 7.89
CA MET A 151 -3.02 -6.63 8.72
C MET A 151 -3.49 -5.56 9.68
N LEU A 152 -4.79 -5.54 9.89
CA LEU A 152 -5.49 -4.77 10.89
C LEU A 152 -6.03 -5.75 11.92
N LEU A 153 -5.69 -5.51 13.18
CA LEU A 153 -6.19 -6.28 14.30
C LEU A 153 -6.97 -5.36 15.24
N LYS A 154 -8.01 -5.89 15.88
CA LYS A 154 -8.81 -5.20 16.88
C LYS A 154 -8.61 -5.86 18.24
N LYS A 155 -8.45 -5.05 19.28
CA LYS A 155 -8.41 -5.55 20.66
C LYS A 155 -9.78 -6.02 21.09
N ILE A 156 -9.86 -7.24 21.62
CA ILE A 156 -11.11 -7.91 22.04
C ILE A 156 -11.13 -8.26 23.53
N LYS A 157 -9.98 -8.17 24.21
CA LYS A 157 -9.80 -8.51 25.63
C LYS A 157 -9.08 -7.38 26.36
#